data_AF-A0A1F3VNC1-F1
#
_entry.id   AF-A0A1F3VNC1-F1
#
_cell.length_a   1.000
_cell.length_b   1.000
_cell.length_c   1.000
_cell.angle_alpha   90.00
_cell.angle_beta   90.00
_cell.angle_gamma   90.00
#
_symmetry.space_group_name_H-M   'P 1'
#
loop_
_entity.id
_entity.type
_entity.pdbx_description
1 polymer ?
#
loop_
_entity_poly.entity_id
_entity_poly.type
_entity_poly.pdbx_seq_one_letter_code
_entity_poly.pdbx_strand_id
1 'polypeptide(L)'
;MELGLSTKQIADKFLSSKETIRKYLRVYGIPLREKSQHHGNPSQAKFGQKKRNEKLIEHKHEQRVIESIKQMKEEGLSLRAIARCLNEMKVPTKCRGKKWHSEMVRRVLG
;
A
#
# COMPACT_ATOMS: atom_id res chain seq x y z
N MET A 1 36.32 8.69 2.68
CA MET A 1 35.10 8.18 3.33
C MET A 1 34.80 6.83 2.68
N GLU A 2 35.11 5.71 3.34
CA GLU A 2 34.93 4.38 2.74
C GLU A 2 33.43 4.05 2.64
N LEU A 3 32.97 3.70 1.45
CA LEU A 3 31.60 3.27 1.18
C LEU A 3 31.38 1.89 1.81
N GLY A 4 30.52 1.81 2.83
CA GLY A 4 30.14 0.53 3.43
C GLY A 4 29.55 -0.44 2.40
N LEU A 5 30.04 -1.68 2.40
CA LEU A 5 29.61 -2.72 1.45
C LEU A 5 28.23 -3.28 1.79
N SER A 6 27.43 -3.58 0.76
CA SER A 6 26.20 -4.35 0.93
C SER A 6 26.49 -5.82 1.25
N THR A 7 25.54 -6.51 1.89
CA THR A 7 25.65 -7.94 2.19
C THR A 7 25.85 -8.79 0.93
N LYS A 8 25.36 -8.32 -0.23
CA LYS A 8 25.61 -8.95 -1.53
C LYS A 8 27.09 -8.82 -1.95
N GLN A 9 27.65 -7.61 -1.89
CA GLN A 9 29.05 -7.39 -2.25
C GLN A 9 30.01 -8.16 -1.34
N ILE A 10 29.66 -8.29 -0.05
CA ILE A 10 30.42 -9.12 0.89
C ILE A 10 30.29 -10.60 0.48
N ALA A 11 29.08 -11.08 0.21
CA ALA A 11 28.83 -12.45 -0.25
C ALA A 11 29.65 -12.81 -1.51
N ASP A 12 29.64 -11.95 -2.53
CA ASP A 12 30.42 -12.12 -3.76
C ASP A 12 31.93 -12.17 -3.49
N LYS A 13 32.46 -11.32 -2.62
CA LYS A 13 33.90 -11.31 -2.27
C LYS A 13 34.36 -12.58 -1.53
N PHE A 14 33.50 -13.12 -0.68
CA PHE A 14 33.84 -14.27 0.18
C PHE A 14 33.27 -15.60 -0.34
N LEU A 15 32.76 -15.62 -1.59
CA LEU A 15 32.12 -16.79 -2.22
C LEU A 15 31.13 -17.52 -1.30
N SER A 16 30.40 -16.74 -0.51
CA SER A 16 29.54 -17.21 0.56
C SER A 16 28.12 -16.76 0.32
N SER A 17 27.14 -17.50 0.81
CA SER A 17 25.75 -17.07 0.70
C SER A 17 25.50 -15.77 1.49
N LYS A 18 24.55 -14.94 1.04
CA LYS A 18 24.14 -13.73 1.77
C LYS A 18 23.66 -14.04 3.19
N GLU A 19 23.03 -15.20 3.37
CA GLU A 19 22.53 -15.65 4.67
C GLU A 19 23.68 -16.06 5.60
N THR A 20 24.72 -16.71 5.06
CA THR A 20 25.96 -17.03 5.79
C THR A 20 26.65 -15.75 6.27
N ILE A 21 26.82 -14.78 5.37
CA ILE A 21 27.40 -13.48 5.73
C ILE A 21 26.54 -12.79 6.79
N ARG A 22 25.22 -12.70 6.60
CA ARG A 22 24.30 -12.09 7.57
C ARG A 22 24.37 -12.75 8.95
N LYS A 23 24.46 -14.08 9.00
CA LYS A 23 24.61 -14.86 10.24
C LYS A 23 25.90 -14.44 10.96
N TYR A 24 27.03 -14.46 10.29
CA TYR A 24 28.31 -14.14 10.92
C TYR A 24 28.44 -12.64 11.27
N LEU A 25 27.89 -11.73 10.47
CA LEU A 25 27.82 -10.31 10.83
C LEU A 25 27.09 -10.11 12.18
N ARG A 26 26.02 -10.86 12.45
CA ARG A 26 25.34 -10.84 13.75
C ARG A 26 26.17 -11.45 14.88
N VAL A 27 26.81 -12.60 14.63
CA VAL A 27 27.65 -13.30 15.63
C VAL A 27 28.79 -12.40 16.10
N TYR A 28 29.42 -11.67 15.18
CA TYR A 28 30.51 -10.75 15.48
C TYR A 28 30.05 -9.33 15.85
N GLY A 29 28.75 -9.12 16.06
CA GLY A 29 28.21 -7.81 16.49
C GLY A 29 28.38 -6.68 15.47
N ILE A 30 28.60 -7.00 14.20
CA ILE A 30 28.76 -5.99 13.14
C ILE A 30 27.36 -5.45 12.78
N PRO A 31 27.10 -4.15 12.99
CA PRO A 31 25.78 -3.58 12.75
C PRO A 31 25.42 -3.64 11.27
N LEU A 32 24.18 -4.04 11.00
CA LEU A 32 23.62 -3.99 9.65
C LEU A 32 22.99 -2.62 9.41
N ARG A 33 23.03 -2.16 8.16
CA ARG A 33 22.28 -0.97 7.74
C ARG A 33 20.82 -1.11 8.18
N GLU A 34 20.29 -0.05 8.77
CA GLU A 34 18.87 0.01 9.11
C GLU A 34 18.01 -0.25 7.87
N LYS A 35 16.84 -0.86 8.07
CA LYS A 35 15.89 -1.04 6.98
C LYS A 35 15.57 0.35 6.43
N SER A 36 15.59 0.49 5.10
CA SER A 36 15.08 1.70 4.45
C SER A 36 13.67 1.93 4.98
N GLN A 37 13.47 3.07 5.65
CA GLN A 37 12.14 3.46 6.06
C GLN A 37 11.34 3.75 4.80
N HIS A 38 10.12 3.21 4.75
CA HIS A 38 9.21 3.52 3.66
C HIS A 38 8.97 5.03 3.71
N HIS A 39 9.50 5.77 2.73
CA HIS A 39 9.18 7.19 2.56
C HIS A 39 7.66 7.29 2.59
N GLY A 40 7.07 8.00 3.55
CA GLY A 40 5.64 7.94 3.91
C GLY A 40 4.64 8.28 2.80
N ASN A 41 5.09 8.39 1.56
CA ASN A 41 4.31 8.51 0.35
C ASN A 41 3.99 7.11 -0.19
N PRO A 42 2.77 6.59 0.03
CA PRO A 42 2.35 5.40 -0.69
C PRO A 42 2.50 5.62 -2.20
N SER A 43 3.08 4.62 -2.88
CA SER A 43 3.22 4.62 -4.35
C SER A 43 1.89 4.90 -5.06
N GLN A 44 0.77 4.53 -4.43
CA GLN A 44 -0.58 4.63 -4.98
C GLN A 44 -1.49 5.48 -4.09
N ALA A 45 -2.21 6.42 -4.71
CA ALA A 45 -3.25 7.20 -4.03
C ALA A 45 -4.44 6.30 -3.67
N LYS A 46 -4.98 6.44 -2.45
CA LYS A 46 -6.18 5.72 -2.01
C LYS A 46 -7.41 6.19 -2.79
N PHE A 47 -8.49 5.42 -2.72
CA PHE A 47 -9.81 5.89 -3.18
C PHE A 47 -10.22 7.10 -2.35
N GLY A 48 -10.70 8.16 -2.99
CA GLY A 48 -10.91 9.49 -2.39
C GLY A 48 -9.76 10.47 -2.63
N GLN A 49 -8.58 10.01 -3.06
CA GLN A 49 -7.39 10.85 -3.22
C GLN A 49 -6.86 10.83 -4.67
N LYS A 50 -6.38 11.96 -5.18
CA LYS A 50 -5.69 12.08 -6.46
C LYS A 50 -4.33 12.72 -6.24
N LYS A 51 -3.28 12.14 -6.83
CA LYS A 51 -1.95 12.74 -6.81
C LYS A 51 -1.87 13.86 -7.86
N ARG A 52 -1.50 15.07 -7.45
CA ARG A 52 -1.22 16.21 -8.34
C ARG A 52 -0.03 16.98 -7.76
N ASN A 53 1.03 17.18 -8.55
CA ASN A 53 2.26 17.87 -8.15
C ASN A 53 2.79 17.36 -6.79
N GLU A 54 2.96 16.04 -6.69
CA GLU A 54 3.45 15.32 -5.50
C GLU A 54 2.59 15.42 -4.23
N LYS A 55 1.54 16.24 -4.25
CA LYS A 55 0.54 16.36 -3.17
C LYS A 55 -0.65 15.45 -3.42
N LEU A 56 -1.21 14.90 -2.33
CA LEU A 56 -2.48 14.18 -2.36
C LEU A 56 -3.60 15.22 -2.22
N ILE A 57 -4.44 15.32 -3.26
CA ILE A 57 -5.61 16.19 -3.31
C ILE A 57 -6.85 15.32 -3.21
N GLU A 58 -7.92 15.83 -2.60
CA GLU A 58 -9.20 15.12 -2.56
C GLU A 58 -9.83 15.01 -3.95
N HIS A 59 -10.35 13.82 -4.26
CA HIS A 59 -11.11 13.58 -5.46
C HIS A 59 -12.60 13.70 -5.14
N LYS A 60 -13.18 14.90 -5.37
CA LYS A 60 -14.56 15.24 -4.97
C LYS A 60 -15.61 14.17 -5.29
N HIS A 61 -15.56 13.57 -6.48
CA HIS A 61 -16.50 12.51 -6.86
C HIS A 61 -16.28 11.21 -6.08
N GLU A 62 -15.02 10.83 -5.82
CA GLU A 62 -14.74 9.63 -5.04
C GLU A 62 -15.09 9.85 -3.55
N GLN A 63 -14.91 11.08 -3.05
CA GLN A 63 -15.34 11.44 -1.69
C GLN A 63 -16.85 11.28 -1.49
N ARG A 64 -17.68 11.71 -2.46
CA ARG A 64 -19.13 11.46 -2.41
C ARG A 64 -19.47 9.98 -2.35
N VAL A 65 -18.74 9.16 -3.12
CA VAL A 65 -18.93 7.70 -3.09
C VAL A 65 -18.55 7.12 -1.73
N ILE A 66 -17.49 7.64 -1.08
CA ILE A 66 -17.10 7.23 0.27
C ILE A 66 -18.22 7.57 1.27
N GLU A 67 -18.82 8.75 1.16
CA GLU A 67 -19.94 9.16 2.00
C GLU A 67 -21.15 8.24 1.82
N SER A 68 -21.53 7.93 0.58
CA SER A 68 -22.60 6.96 0.30
C SER A 68 -22.28 5.57 0.85
N ILE A 69 -21.03 5.11 0.76
CA ILE A 69 -20.60 3.82 1.32
C ILE A 69 -20.75 3.79 2.85
N LYS A 70 -20.40 4.89 3.53
CA LYS A 70 -20.58 5.03 4.98
C LYS A 70 -22.05 5.01 5.35
N GLN A 71 -22.87 5.80 4.66
CA GLN A 71 -24.31 5.84 4.88
C GLN A 71 -24.95 4.45 4.71
N MET A 72 -24.67 3.75 3.61
CA MET A 72 -25.17 2.38 3.41
C MET A 72 -24.71 1.42 4.52
N LYS A 73 -23.51 1.62 5.07
CA LYS A 73 -23.00 0.80 6.17
C LYS A 73 -23.73 1.10 7.47
N GLU A 74 -24.05 2.35 7.75
CA GLU A 74 -24.85 2.80 8.89
C GLU A 74 -26.29 2.30 8.80
N GLU A 75 -26.85 2.24 7.59
CA GLU A 75 -28.16 1.61 7.29
C GLU A 75 -28.14 0.08 7.47
N GLY A 76 -26.99 -0.51 7.82
CA GLY A 76 -26.86 -1.93 8.15
C GLY A 76 -26.55 -2.83 6.96
N LEU A 77 -26.28 -2.28 5.76
CA LEU A 77 -25.96 -3.12 4.60
C LEU A 77 -24.63 -3.86 4.82
N SER A 78 -24.61 -5.11 4.35
CA SER A 78 -23.37 -5.90 4.32
C SER A 78 -22.42 -5.36 3.24
N LEU A 79 -21.12 -5.59 3.41
CA LEU A 79 -20.10 -5.17 2.43
C LEU A 79 -20.37 -5.72 1.02
N ARG A 80 -20.94 -6.92 0.92
CA ARG A 80 -21.35 -7.53 -0.35
C ARG A 80 -22.54 -6.80 -0.97
N ALA A 81 -23.54 -6.44 -0.15
CA ALA A 81 -24.70 -5.68 -0.59
C ALA A 81 -24.28 -4.29 -1.09
N ILE A 82 -23.41 -3.59 -0.35
CA ILE A 82 -22.87 -2.28 -0.76
C ILE A 82 -22.13 -2.41 -2.11
N ALA A 83 -21.24 -3.39 -2.26
CA ALA A 83 -20.54 -3.61 -3.53
C ALA A 83 -21.50 -3.88 -4.69
N ARG A 84 -22.59 -4.64 -4.44
CA ARG A 84 -23.62 -4.91 -5.44
C ARG A 84 -24.35 -3.63 -5.84
N CYS A 85 -24.82 -2.83 -4.88
CA CYS A 85 -25.47 -1.55 -5.13
C CYS A 85 -24.58 -0.61 -5.96
N LEU A 86 -23.29 -0.48 -5.61
CA LEU A 86 -22.33 0.34 -6.36
C LEU A 86 -22.15 -0.12 -7.81
N ASN A 87 -22.16 -1.44 -8.04
CA ASN A 87 -22.08 -2.00 -9.39
C ASN A 87 -23.37 -1.76 -10.19
N GLU A 88 -24.54 -1.91 -9.57
CA GLU A 88 -25.85 -1.66 -10.19
C GLU A 88 -26.01 -0.18 -10.57
N MET A 89 -25.55 0.72 -9.71
CA MET A 89 -25.49 2.17 -9.97
C MET A 89 -24.37 2.58 -10.95
N LYS A 90 -23.57 1.62 -11.46
CA LYS A 90 -22.43 1.86 -12.36
C LYS A 90 -21.41 2.86 -11.83
N VAL A 91 -21.21 2.88 -10.50
CA VAL A 91 -20.23 3.76 -9.86
C VAL A 91 -18.82 3.34 -10.25
N PRO A 92 -17.99 4.24 -10.83
CA PRO A 92 -16.65 3.88 -11.27
C PRO A 92 -15.74 3.58 -10.07
N THR A 93 -14.93 2.53 -10.21
CA THR A 93 -13.84 2.20 -9.28
C THR A 93 -12.59 3.03 -9.56
N LYS A 94 -11.61 2.99 -8.64
CA LYS A 94 -10.32 3.70 -8.79
C LYS A 94 -9.64 3.39 -10.13
N CYS A 95 -9.57 2.10 -10.47
CA CYS A 95 -9.01 1.59 -11.72
C CYS A 95 -10.11 1.41 -12.77
N ARG A 96 -10.86 2.49 -13.05
CA ARG A 96 -11.93 2.64 -14.05
C ARG A 96 -12.22 1.38 -14.90
N GLY A 97 -13.44 0.86 -14.82
CA GLY A 97 -13.88 -0.30 -15.61
C GLY A 97 -13.88 -1.64 -14.86
N LYS A 98 -13.37 -1.68 -13.63
CA LYS A 98 -13.52 -2.85 -12.74
C LYS A 98 -14.78 -2.74 -11.88
N LYS A 99 -15.42 -3.89 -11.62
CA LYS A 99 -16.53 -4.02 -10.68
C LYS A 99 -16.06 -3.80 -9.23
N TRP A 100 -16.93 -3.27 -8.40
CA TRP A 100 -16.76 -3.21 -6.95
C TRP A 100 -16.78 -4.62 -6.36
N HIS A 101 -15.78 -4.93 -5.54
CA HIS A 101 -15.73 -6.12 -4.72
C HIS A 101 -15.89 -5.75 -3.24
N SER A 102 -16.38 -6.67 -2.40
CA SER A 102 -16.57 -6.43 -0.96
C SER A 102 -15.29 -5.98 -0.24
N GLU A 103 -14.13 -6.53 -0.64
CA GLU A 103 -12.82 -6.13 -0.15
C GLU A 103 -12.48 -4.66 -0.47
N MET A 104 -12.95 -4.14 -1.60
CA MET A 104 -12.75 -2.74 -1.96
C MET A 104 -13.56 -1.83 -1.03
N VAL A 105 -14.79 -2.23 -0.71
CA VAL A 105 -15.65 -1.52 0.25
C VAL A 105 -15.01 -1.53 1.65
N ARG A 106 -14.48 -2.68 2.08
CA ARG A 106 -13.74 -2.79 3.36
C ARG A 106 -12.57 -1.81 3.41
N ARG A 107 -11.73 -1.78 2.37
CA ARG A 107 -10.58 -0.86 2.29
C ARG A 107 -10.96 0.62 2.29
N VAL A 108 -12.16 0.95 1.81
CA VAL A 108 -12.68 2.33 1.85
C VAL A 108 -13.12 2.72 3.27
N LEU A 109 -13.70 1.79 4.03
CA LEU A 109 -14.18 2.05 5.38
C LEU A 109 -13.06 2.09 6.43
N GLY A 110 -11.96 1.37 6.20
CA GLY A 110 -10.83 1.26 7.14
C GLY A 110 -10.70 -0.13 7.71
#